data_AF-A0A5P9HMK6-F1
#
_entry.id   AF-A0A5P9HMK6-F1
#
_cell.length_a   1.000
_cell.length_b   1.000
_cell.length_c   1.000
_cell.angle_alpha   90.00
_cell.angle_beta   90.00
_cell.angle_gamma   90.00
#
_symmetry.space_group_name_H-M   'P 1'
#
loop_
_entity.id
_entity.type
_entity.pdbx_description
1 polymer ?
#
loop_
_entity_poly.entity_id
_entity_poly.type
_entity_poly.pdbx_seq_one_letter_code
_entity_poly.pdbx_strand_id
1 'polypeptide(L)'
;MEIREKEEEMHDEQRKFSSQIINFMLIGLTIIVGVITCLSFIDGYKVKQQQKIATYIEATDRIIQGSGLYENKIMDGYSNNNLPVFSNEDAELLKALVREASSLQAPKHWGEHKLAVETLLAERYEMFTQYNSGAVSWNEEALLVMQEKSDQLEKVEKEALIDGLERYEIPFEESENGNIRFSVKTY
;
A
#
# COMPACT_ATOMS: atom_id res chain seq x y z
N MET A 1 -34.85 -7.37 -73.27
CA MET A 1 -33.60 -6.76 -72.78
C MET A 1 -33.82 -6.22 -71.36
N GLU A 2 -34.92 -5.51 -71.11
CA GLU A 2 -35.28 -4.92 -69.80
C GLU A 2 -35.41 -5.89 -68.60
N ILE A 3 -35.74 -7.17 -68.81
CA ILE A 3 -35.88 -8.13 -67.71
C ILE A 3 -34.51 -8.53 -67.13
N ARG A 4 -33.47 -8.60 -67.98
CA ARG A 4 -32.11 -8.94 -67.54
C ARG A 4 -31.44 -7.78 -66.80
N GLU A 5 -31.66 -6.54 -67.24
CA GLU A 5 -31.15 -5.35 -66.54
C GLU A 5 -31.78 -5.20 -65.14
N LYS A 6 -33.08 -5.48 -65.00
CA LYS A 6 -33.75 -5.48 -63.69
C LYS A 6 -33.25 -6.58 -62.74
N GLU A 7 -32.93 -7.77 -63.25
CA GLU A 7 -32.34 -8.84 -62.43
C GLU A 7 -30.91 -8.51 -61.98
N GLU A 8 -30.11 -7.86 -62.83
CA GLU A 8 -28.76 -7.42 -62.48
C GLU A 8 -28.76 -6.27 -61.45
N GLU A 9 -29.64 -5.28 -61.60
CA GLU A 9 -29.79 -4.18 -60.61
C GLU A 9 -30.23 -4.70 -59.24
N MET A 10 -31.17 -5.64 -59.21
CA MET A 10 -31.67 -6.23 -57.97
C MET A 10 -30.61 -7.09 -57.27
N HIS A 11 -29.77 -7.79 -58.04
CA HIS A 11 -28.62 -8.53 -57.51
C HIS A 11 -27.51 -7.62 -56.97
N ASP A 12 -27.27 -6.47 -57.59
CA ASP A 12 -26.24 -5.51 -57.17
C ASP A 12 -26.69 -4.70 -55.93
N GLU A 13 -27.97 -4.33 -55.84
CA GLU A 13 -28.56 -3.75 -54.63
C GLU A 13 -28.50 -4.74 -53.47
N GLN A 14 -28.83 -6.02 -53.69
CA GLN A 14 -28.77 -7.06 -52.67
C GLN A 14 -27.34 -7.33 -52.18
N ARG A 15 -26.34 -7.24 -53.07
CA ARG A 15 -24.91 -7.30 -52.70
C ARG A 15 -24.45 -6.09 -51.90
N LYS A 16 -24.86 -4.87 -52.29
CA LYS A 16 -24.56 -3.65 -51.51
C LYS A 16 -25.17 -3.70 -50.11
N PHE A 17 -26.42 -4.15 -50.00
CA PHE A 17 -27.11 -4.29 -48.71
C PHE A 17 -26.40 -5.32 -47.81
N SER A 18 -26.03 -6.48 -48.38
CA SER A 18 -25.26 -7.51 -47.67
C SER A 18 -23.88 -6.99 -47.23
N SER A 19 -23.16 -6.28 -48.09
CA SER A 19 -21.85 -5.69 -47.77
C SER A 19 -21.94 -4.61 -46.68
N GLN A 20 -22.99 -3.77 -46.71
CA GLN A 20 -23.24 -2.79 -45.64
C GLN A 20 -23.53 -3.46 -44.30
N ILE A 21 -24.39 -4.48 -44.27
CA ILE A 21 -24.70 -5.22 -43.05
C ILE A 21 -23.43 -5.88 -42.47
N ILE A 22 -22.61 -6.51 -43.32
CA ILE A 22 -21.33 -7.12 -42.91
C ILE A 22 -20.38 -6.06 -42.34
N ASN A 23 -20.27 -4.89 -42.97
CA ASN A 23 -19.45 -3.79 -42.47
C ASN A 23 -19.96 -3.25 -41.12
N PHE A 24 -21.27 -3.09 -40.93
CA PHE A 24 -21.84 -2.71 -39.63
C PHE A 24 -21.55 -3.76 -38.56
N MET A 25 -21.61 -5.04 -38.90
CA MET A 25 -21.25 -6.13 -37.98
C MET A 25 -19.77 -6.08 -37.59
N LEU A 26 -18.87 -5.88 -38.55
CA LEU A 26 -17.43 -5.76 -38.32
C LEU A 26 -17.08 -4.55 -37.46
N ILE A 27 -17.72 -3.39 -37.71
CA ILE A 27 -17.56 -2.20 -36.87
C ILE A 27 -18.05 -2.47 -35.44
N GLY A 28 -19.22 -3.07 -35.29
CA GLY A 28 -19.76 -3.45 -33.98
C GLY A 28 -18.84 -4.41 -33.22
N LEU A 29 -18.29 -5.42 -33.90
CA LEU A 29 -17.36 -6.38 -33.30
C LEU A 29 -16.04 -5.71 -32.91
N THR A 30 -15.55 -4.78 -33.73
CA THR A 30 -14.35 -3.98 -33.42
C THR A 30 -14.56 -3.10 -32.18
N ILE A 31 -15.75 -2.50 -32.03
CA ILE A 31 -16.10 -1.72 -30.83
C ILE A 31 -16.13 -2.63 -29.60
N ILE A 32 -16.76 -3.80 -29.68
CA ILE A 32 -16.83 -4.75 -28.56
C ILE A 32 -15.42 -5.19 -28.13
N VAL A 33 -14.58 -5.60 -29.09
CA VAL A 33 -13.18 -5.98 -28.82
C VAL A 33 -12.40 -4.80 -28.22
N GLY A 34 -12.61 -3.58 -28.73
CA GLY A 34 -12.02 -2.37 -28.18
C GLY A 34 -12.40 -2.13 -26.72
N VAL A 35 -13.69 -2.25 -26.38
CA VAL A 35 -14.19 -2.10 -25.00
C VAL A 35 -13.61 -3.17 -24.08
N ILE A 36 -13.64 -4.45 -24.50
CA ILE A 36 -13.07 -5.56 -23.70
C ILE A 36 -11.58 -5.32 -23.45
N THR A 37 -10.83 -4.93 -24.49
CA THR A 37 -9.41 -4.65 -24.38
C THR A 37 -9.15 -3.52 -23.38
N CYS A 38 -9.87 -2.40 -23.50
CA CYS A 38 -9.77 -1.28 -22.56
C CYS A 38 -10.09 -1.69 -21.11
N LEU A 39 -11.14 -2.47 -20.90
CA LEU A 39 -11.50 -2.98 -19.56
C LEU A 39 -10.40 -3.87 -18.98
N SER A 40 -9.83 -4.79 -19.78
CA SER A 40 -8.72 -5.64 -19.35
C SER A 40 -7.47 -4.84 -19.00
N PHE A 41 -7.15 -3.78 -19.76
CA PHE A 41 -6.04 -2.89 -19.44
C PHE A 41 -6.26 -2.11 -18.13
N ILE A 42 -7.47 -1.61 -17.89
CA ILE A 42 -7.83 -0.91 -16.65
C ILE A 42 -7.70 -1.84 -15.44
N ASP A 43 -8.20 -3.08 -15.55
CA ASP A 43 -8.12 -4.07 -14.47
C ASP A 43 -6.66 -4.43 -14.17
N GLY A 44 -5.85 -4.68 -15.21
CA GLY A 44 -4.42 -4.93 -15.05
C GLY A 44 -3.65 -3.76 -14.42
N TYR A 45 -4.01 -2.52 -14.73
CA TYR A 45 -3.42 -1.34 -14.10
C TYR A 45 -3.81 -1.23 -12.62
N LYS A 46 -5.08 -1.47 -12.28
CA LYS A 46 -5.56 -1.47 -10.89
C LYS A 46 -4.86 -2.54 -10.05
N VAL A 47 -4.69 -3.75 -10.58
CA VAL A 47 -3.99 -4.82 -9.86
C VAL A 47 -2.52 -4.48 -9.61
N LYS A 48 -1.81 -3.94 -10.61
CA LYS A 48 -0.42 -3.47 -10.41
C LYS A 48 -0.30 -2.36 -9.37
N GLN A 49 -1.29 -1.46 -9.29
CA GLN A 49 -1.35 -0.43 -8.25
C GLN A 49 -1.55 -1.06 -6.87
N GLN A 50 -2.52 -1.96 -6.72
CA GLN A 50 -2.79 -2.67 -5.46
C GLN A 50 -1.60 -3.50 -4.99
N GLN A 51 -0.89 -4.17 -5.90
CA GLN A 51 0.33 -4.91 -5.57
C GLN A 51 1.43 -4.00 -5.04
N LYS A 52 1.64 -2.83 -5.65
CA LYS A 52 2.61 -1.84 -5.14
C LYS A 52 2.24 -1.33 -3.76
N ILE A 53 0.95 -1.10 -3.51
CA ILE A 53 0.44 -0.68 -2.21
C ILE A 53 0.68 -1.78 -1.18
N ALA A 54 0.34 -3.03 -1.49
CA ALA A 54 0.55 -4.17 -0.60
C ALA A 54 2.04 -4.35 -0.23
N THR A 55 2.94 -4.32 -1.22
CA THR A 55 4.39 -4.40 -0.97
C THR A 55 4.90 -3.25 -0.12
N TYR A 56 4.37 -2.04 -0.32
CA TYR A 56 4.71 -0.88 0.49
C TYR A 56 4.25 -1.05 1.94
N ILE A 57 2.98 -1.43 2.16
CA ILE A 57 2.42 -1.64 3.50
C ILE A 57 3.16 -2.77 4.24
N GLU A 58 3.45 -3.88 3.56
CA GLU A 58 4.20 -5.01 4.14
C GLU A 58 5.61 -4.56 4.55
N ALA A 59 6.28 -3.76 3.72
CA ALA A 59 7.61 -3.24 4.05
C ALA A 59 7.55 -2.27 5.25
N THR A 60 6.56 -1.37 5.31
CA THR A 60 6.40 -0.46 6.45
C THR A 60 6.07 -1.20 7.74
N ASP A 61 5.13 -2.16 7.70
CA ASP A 61 4.74 -2.98 8.86
C ASP A 61 5.96 -3.73 9.43
N ARG A 62 6.75 -4.36 8.55
CA ARG A 62 7.99 -5.03 8.97
C ARG A 62 8.96 -4.08 9.69
N ILE A 63 9.13 -2.86 9.20
CA ILE A 63 10.04 -1.88 9.79
C ILE A 63 9.50 -1.39 11.14
N ILE A 64 8.21 -1.08 11.23
CA ILE A 64 7.53 -0.67 12.46
C ILE A 64 7.65 -1.77 13.50
N GLN A 65 7.30 -3.01 13.17
CA GLN A 65 7.45 -4.15 14.09
C GLN A 65 8.91 -4.33 14.53
N GLY A 66 9.85 -4.26 13.59
CA GLY A 66 11.28 -4.39 13.88
C GLY A 66 11.79 -3.35 14.88
N SER A 67 11.35 -2.10 14.77
CA SER A 67 11.70 -1.04 15.72
C SER A 67 10.98 -1.17 17.06
N GLY A 68 9.70 -1.54 17.06
CA GLY A 68 8.88 -1.73 18.27
C GLY A 68 9.40 -2.85 19.18
N LEU A 69 10.13 -3.84 18.65
CA LEU A 69 10.79 -4.86 19.46
C LEU A 69 11.82 -4.27 20.44
N TYR A 70 12.50 -3.18 20.09
CA TYR A 70 13.49 -2.54 20.97
C TYR A 70 12.81 -1.73 22.07
N GLU A 71 11.78 -0.96 21.71
CA GLU A 71 10.93 -0.24 22.64
C GLU A 71 10.30 -1.19 23.68
N ASN A 72 9.67 -2.27 23.22
CA ASN A 72 9.08 -3.27 24.11
C ASN A 72 10.11 -3.90 25.05
N LYS A 73 11.32 -4.23 24.55
CA LYS A 73 12.40 -4.75 25.40
C LYS A 73 12.83 -3.75 26.47
N ILE A 74 12.90 -2.45 26.14
CA ILE A 74 13.23 -1.40 27.11
C ILE A 74 12.16 -1.33 28.20
N MET A 75 10.89 -1.29 27.81
CA MET A 75 9.76 -1.17 28.75
C MET A 75 9.56 -2.42 29.60
N ASP A 76 9.71 -3.61 29.01
CA ASP A 76 9.67 -4.88 29.74
C ASP A 76 10.83 -4.99 30.73
N GLY A 77 12.03 -4.59 30.31
CA GLY A 77 13.20 -4.59 31.17
C GLY A 77 13.05 -3.65 32.36
N TYR A 78 12.45 -2.47 32.13
CA TYR A 78 12.14 -1.53 33.19
C TYR A 78 11.12 -2.12 34.18
N SER A 79 9.99 -2.64 33.67
CA SER A 79 8.91 -3.20 34.49
C SER A 79 9.35 -4.40 35.34
N ASN A 80 10.31 -5.18 34.84
CA ASN A 80 10.84 -6.36 35.52
C ASN A 80 12.14 -6.09 36.30
N ASN A 81 12.58 -4.83 36.40
CA ASN A 81 13.86 -4.42 37.01
C ASN A 81 15.07 -5.21 36.45
N ASN A 82 15.01 -5.54 35.16
CA ASN A 82 16.03 -6.26 34.40
C ASN A 82 16.29 -5.53 33.08
N LEU A 83 17.01 -4.42 33.18
CA LEU A 83 17.30 -3.55 32.04
C LEU A 83 18.12 -4.28 30.96
N PRO A 84 17.63 -4.34 29.70
CA PRO A 84 18.39 -4.95 28.62
C PRO A 84 19.67 -4.16 28.33
N VAL A 85 20.74 -4.88 28.03
CA VAL A 85 21.96 -4.28 27.48
C VAL A 85 21.93 -4.50 25.98
N PHE A 86 22.00 -3.41 25.23
CA PHE A 86 22.05 -3.45 23.77
C PHE A 86 23.49 -3.35 23.28
N SER A 87 23.77 -4.06 22.21
CA SER A 87 25.05 -4.04 21.52
C SER A 87 25.14 -2.90 20.51
N ASN A 88 26.33 -2.66 19.97
CA ASN A 88 26.50 -1.77 18.82
C ASN A 88 25.80 -2.30 17.56
N GLU A 89 25.61 -3.62 17.44
CA GLU A 89 24.90 -4.22 16.31
C GLU A 89 23.42 -3.86 16.35
N ASP A 90 22.80 -3.88 17.53
CA ASP A 90 21.41 -3.44 17.73
C ASP A 90 21.20 -1.98 17.29
N ALA A 91 22.16 -1.10 17.62
CA ALA A 91 22.12 0.30 17.22
C ALA A 91 22.22 0.49 15.69
N GLU A 92 23.08 -0.29 15.03
CA GLU A 92 23.21 -0.24 13.57
C GLU A 92 21.99 -0.88 12.87
N LEU A 93 21.37 -1.91 13.45
CA LEU A 93 20.10 -2.47 12.97
C LEU A 93 18.98 -1.43 13.01
N LEU A 94 18.78 -0.76 14.15
CA LEU A 94 17.72 0.24 14.28
C LEU A 94 17.95 1.44 13.35
N LYS A 95 19.21 1.86 13.20
CA LYS A 95 19.59 2.90 12.22
C LYS A 95 19.37 2.45 10.78
N ALA A 96 19.58 1.17 10.48
CA ALA A 96 19.26 0.61 9.16
C ALA A 96 17.75 0.66 8.90
N LEU A 97 16.91 0.34 9.89
CA LEU A 97 15.45 0.45 9.80
C LEU A 97 14.99 1.89 9.50
N VAL A 98 15.54 2.88 10.21
CA VAL A 98 15.24 4.31 9.96
C VAL A 98 15.63 4.69 8.52
N ARG A 99 16.82 4.30 8.06
CA ARG A 99 17.28 4.56 6.68
C ARG A 99 16.39 3.87 5.65
N GLU A 100 15.99 2.64 5.93
CA GLU A 100 15.12 1.86 5.05
C GLU A 100 13.79 2.58 4.87
N ALA A 101 13.15 3.00 5.95
CA ALA A 101 11.89 3.75 5.89
C ALA A 101 12.01 5.04 5.06
N SER A 102 13.10 5.80 5.26
CA SER A 102 13.35 6.99 4.44
C SER A 102 13.50 6.68 2.95
N SER A 103 14.09 5.52 2.63
CA SER A 103 14.31 5.07 1.25
C SER A 103 13.08 4.44 0.60
N LEU A 104 12.03 4.10 1.36
CA LEU A 104 10.82 3.48 0.83
C LEU A 104 10.15 4.39 -0.21
N GLN A 105 9.83 3.79 -1.35
CA GLN A 105 9.06 4.46 -2.40
C GLN A 105 7.58 4.33 -2.08
N ALA A 106 7.03 5.36 -1.44
CA ALA A 106 5.60 5.45 -1.20
C ALA A 106 4.84 5.49 -2.55
N PRO A 107 3.76 4.71 -2.69
CA PRO A 107 2.83 4.89 -3.80
C PRO A 107 2.33 6.34 -3.87
N LYS A 108 1.81 6.73 -5.03
CA LYS A 108 1.22 8.08 -5.21
C LYS A 108 0.20 8.31 -4.09
N HIS A 109 0.11 9.51 -3.53
CA HIS A 109 -0.85 9.85 -2.46
C HIS A 109 -0.68 9.10 -1.11
N TRP A 110 0.37 8.31 -0.90
CA TRP A 110 0.72 7.68 0.38
C TRP A 110 1.80 8.45 1.17
N GLY A 111 2.00 9.73 0.84
CA GLY A 111 3.04 10.56 1.46
C GLY A 111 2.80 10.83 2.95
N GLU A 112 1.55 10.95 3.37
CA GLU A 112 1.17 11.17 4.77
C GLU A 112 1.52 9.94 5.63
N HIS A 113 1.16 8.75 5.18
CA HIS A 113 1.57 7.50 5.82
C HIS A 113 3.08 7.38 5.91
N LYS A 114 3.80 7.65 4.82
CA LYS A 114 5.28 7.60 4.83
C LYS A 114 5.86 8.53 5.90
N LEU A 115 5.36 9.75 6.00
CA LEU A 115 5.81 10.73 6.99
C LEU A 115 5.51 10.25 8.41
N ALA A 116 4.34 9.66 8.66
CA ALA A 116 3.98 9.10 9.96
C ALA A 116 4.93 7.96 10.37
N VAL A 117 5.23 7.03 9.45
CA VAL A 117 6.20 5.95 9.66
C VAL A 117 7.60 6.50 9.97
N GLU A 118 8.08 7.46 9.18
CA GLU A 118 9.40 8.09 9.42
C GLU A 118 9.46 8.78 10.78
N THR A 119 8.39 9.46 11.18
CA THR A 119 8.31 10.17 12.46
C THR A 119 8.30 9.20 13.64
N LEU A 120 7.49 8.14 13.58
CA LEU A 120 7.46 7.07 14.59
C LEU A 120 8.83 6.40 14.75
N LEU A 121 9.50 6.09 13.64
CA LEU A 121 10.82 5.47 13.67
C LEU A 121 11.91 6.39 14.23
N ALA A 122 11.83 7.69 13.93
CA ALA A 122 12.74 8.67 14.50
C ALA A 122 12.58 8.74 16.02
N GLU A 123 11.33 8.71 16.51
CA GLU A 123 11.04 8.71 17.95
C GLU A 123 11.60 7.47 18.65
N ARG A 124 11.32 6.28 18.10
CA ARG A 124 11.82 5.02 18.66
C ARG A 124 13.35 4.94 18.63
N TYR A 125 13.97 5.49 17.59
CA TYR A 125 15.42 5.61 17.53
C TYR A 125 15.96 6.56 18.59
N GLU A 126 15.30 7.70 18.79
CA GLU A 126 15.65 8.64 19.86
C GLU A 126 15.55 7.97 21.24
N MET A 127 14.44 7.30 21.55
CA MET A 127 14.25 6.53 22.78
C MET A 127 15.39 5.51 22.98
N PHE A 128 15.70 4.71 21.96
CA PHE A 128 16.79 3.74 22.03
C PHE A 128 18.15 4.40 22.31
N THR A 129 18.47 5.50 21.64
CA THR A 129 19.76 6.18 21.82
C THR A 129 19.88 6.84 23.20
N GLN A 130 18.82 7.49 23.68
CA GLN A 130 18.79 8.06 25.02
C GLN A 130 18.91 6.96 26.08
N TYR A 131 18.23 5.83 25.89
CA TYR A 131 18.34 4.66 26.77
C TYR A 131 19.78 4.12 26.81
N ASN A 132 20.36 3.84 25.64
CA ASN A 132 21.68 3.21 25.54
C ASN A 132 22.83 4.13 26.00
N SER A 133 22.62 5.45 25.96
CA SER A 133 23.55 6.43 26.52
C SER A 133 23.49 6.54 28.06
N GLY A 134 22.52 5.89 28.70
CA GLY A 134 22.27 5.97 30.14
C GLY A 134 21.51 7.24 30.58
N ALA A 135 21.11 8.11 29.64
CA ALA A 135 20.41 9.37 29.94
C ALA A 135 19.03 9.14 30.57
N VAL A 136 18.32 8.10 30.13
CA VAL A 136 16.96 7.77 30.59
C VAL A 136 16.81 6.33 31.12
N SER A 137 17.89 5.53 31.13
CA SER A 137 17.80 4.08 31.40
C SER A 137 17.21 3.71 32.78
N TRP A 138 17.29 4.62 33.75
CA TRP A 138 16.73 4.47 35.10
C TRP A 138 15.70 5.55 35.44
N ASN A 139 15.24 6.32 34.45
CA ASN A 139 14.26 7.39 34.64
C ASN A 139 12.90 6.95 34.11
N GLU A 140 12.05 6.44 35.01
CA GLU A 140 10.70 5.97 34.70
C GLU A 140 9.87 7.02 33.98
N GLU A 141 9.85 8.24 34.51
CA GLU A 141 9.01 9.32 34.01
C GLU A 141 9.42 9.68 32.58
N ALA A 142 10.73 9.73 32.30
CA ALA A 142 11.22 9.96 30.95
C ALA A 142 10.86 8.82 29.99
N LEU A 143 11.00 7.55 30.42
CA LEU A 143 10.64 6.40 29.58
C LEU A 143 9.13 6.35 29.28
N LEU A 144 8.29 6.61 30.28
CA LEU A 144 6.83 6.65 30.11
C LEU A 144 6.40 7.79 29.18
N VAL A 145 7.03 8.96 29.26
CA VAL A 145 6.74 10.08 28.34
C VAL A 145 7.14 9.73 26.90
N MET A 146 8.29 9.08 26.71
CA MET A 146 8.73 8.63 25.38
C MET A 146 7.80 7.53 24.83
N GLN A 147 7.39 6.58 25.67
CA GLN A 147 6.43 5.54 25.31
C GLN A 147 5.07 6.15 24.94
N GLU A 148 4.53 7.07 25.74
CA GLU A 148 3.26 7.72 25.45
C GLU A 148 3.30 8.47 24.12
N LYS A 149 4.42 9.13 23.82
CA LYS A 149 4.64 9.79 22.53
C LYS A 149 4.73 8.80 21.38
N SER A 150 5.39 7.66 21.56
CA SER A 150 5.42 6.57 20.59
C SER A 150 4.01 6.02 20.32
N ASP A 151 3.22 5.75 21.37
CA ASP A 151 1.83 5.29 21.27
C ASP A 151 0.93 6.29 20.53
N GLN A 152 1.16 7.60 20.72
CA GLN A 152 0.45 8.64 19.98
C GLN A 152 0.84 8.63 18.48
N LEU A 153 2.13 8.44 18.17
CA LEU A 153 2.61 8.37 16.80
C LEU A 153 2.15 7.08 16.08
N GLU A 154 2.03 5.96 16.79
CA GLU A 154 1.42 4.74 16.26
C GLU A 154 -0.04 4.97 15.84
N LYS A 155 -0.81 5.72 16.64
CA LYS A 155 -2.18 6.08 16.27
C LYS A 155 -2.23 6.94 15.01
N VAL A 156 -1.35 7.93 14.90
CA VAL A 156 -1.23 8.79 13.71
C VAL A 156 -0.86 7.97 12.47
N GLU A 157 0.07 7.03 12.60
CA GLU A 157 0.44 6.11 11.52
C GLU A 157 -0.74 5.24 11.08
N LYS A 158 -1.46 4.66 12.04
CA LYS A 158 -2.64 3.84 11.79
C LYS A 158 -3.77 4.62 11.12
N GLU A 159 -4.04 5.84 11.55
CA GLU A 159 -5.02 6.72 10.91
C GLU A 159 -4.62 7.02 9.46
N ALA A 160 -3.35 7.36 9.22
CA ALA A 160 -2.84 7.58 7.86
C ALA A 160 -2.88 6.32 6.99
N LEU A 161 -2.73 5.13 7.57
CA LEU A 161 -2.88 3.85 6.88
C LEU A 161 -4.33 3.63 6.44
N ILE A 162 -5.28 3.83 7.36
CA ILE A 162 -6.72 3.71 7.09
C ILE A 162 -7.15 4.71 6.00
N ASP A 163 -6.77 5.98 6.13
CA ASP A 163 -7.04 7.01 5.12
C ASP A 163 -6.48 6.63 3.74
N GLY A 164 -5.29 6.03 3.72
CA GLY A 164 -4.66 5.50 2.52
C GLY A 164 -5.47 4.35 1.89
N LEU A 165 -5.94 3.40 2.70
CA LEU A 165 -6.75 2.27 2.25
C LEU A 165 -8.12 2.74 1.72
N GLU A 166 -8.81 3.63 2.43
CA GLU A 166 -10.10 4.19 2.03
C GLU A 166 -10.00 4.97 0.72
N ARG A 167 -8.98 5.84 0.58
CA ARG A 167 -8.76 6.64 -0.64
C ARG A 167 -8.54 5.78 -1.88
N TYR A 168 -8.00 4.58 -1.71
CA TYR A 168 -7.73 3.63 -2.78
C TYR A 168 -8.81 2.56 -2.96
N GLU A 169 -9.91 2.66 -2.22
CA GLU A 169 -11.01 1.69 -2.21
C GLU A 169 -10.50 0.25 -1.98
N ILE A 170 -9.46 0.10 -1.16
CA ILE A 170 -8.93 -1.21 -0.79
C ILE A 170 -9.76 -1.72 0.38
N PRO A 171 -10.43 -2.89 0.25
CA PRO A 171 -11.22 -3.44 1.34
C PRO A 171 -10.30 -3.88 2.48
N PHE A 172 -10.65 -3.45 3.69
CA PHE A 172 -9.95 -3.82 4.92
C PHE A 172 -10.94 -4.11 6.06
N GLU A 173 -10.46 -4.87 7.04
CA GLU A 173 -11.14 -5.21 8.27
C GLU A 173 -10.20 -4.93 9.44
N GLU A 174 -10.72 -4.27 10.47
CA GLU A 174 -10.03 -4.11 11.74
C GLU A 174 -10.45 -5.23 12.70
N SER A 175 -9.46 -5.95 13.24
CA SER A 175 -9.70 -6.98 14.26
C SER A 175 -9.94 -6.37 15.65
N GLU A 176 -10.50 -7.14 16.58
CA GLU A 176 -10.71 -6.73 17.98
C GLU A 176 -9.42 -6.28 18.68
N ASN A 177 -8.26 -6.79 18.23
CA ASN A 177 -6.94 -6.43 18.76
C ASN A 177 -6.33 -5.18 18.08
N GLY A 178 -7.08 -4.49 17.21
CA GLY A 178 -6.63 -3.31 16.50
C GLY A 178 -5.75 -3.58 15.27
N ASN A 179 -5.48 -4.85 14.92
CA ASN A 179 -4.75 -5.19 13.70
C ASN A 179 -5.62 -4.97 12.47
N ILE A 180 -5.05 -4.38 11.42
CA ILE A 180 -5.72 -4.14 10.14
C ILE A 180 -5.37 -5.28 9.17
N ARG A 181 -6.39 -5.92 8.61
CA ARG A 181 -6.24 -6.88 7.51
C ARG A 181 -6.83 -6.29 6.26
N PHE A 182 -6.09 -6.30 5.15
CA PHE A 182 -6.59 -5.83 3.87
C PHE A 182 -6.41 -6.92 2.80
N SER A 183 -7.26 -6.87 1.77
CA SER A 183 -7.21 -7.81 0.65
C SER A 183 -6.93 -7.09 -0.65
N VAL A 184 -5.90 -7.53 -1.37
CA VAL A 184 -5.57 -7.05 -2.72
C VAL A 184 -5.80 -8.15 -3.74
N LYS A 185 -6.31 -7.77 -4.91
CA LYS A 185 -6.37 -8.71 -6.04
C LYS A 185 -4.95 -8.96 -6.55
N THR A 186 -4.61 -10.22 -6.76
CA THR A 186 -3.36 -10.66 -7.39
C THR A 186 -3.70 -11.61 -8.54
N TYR A 187 -2.88 -11.62 -9.60
CA TYR A 187 -3.00 -12.55 -10.74
C TYR A 187 -1.84 -13.55 -10.72
#